data_AF-A0A165DP63-F1
#
_entry.id   AF-A0A165DP63-F1
#
_cell.length_a   1.000
_cell.length_b   1.000
_cell.length_c   1.000
_cell.angle_alpha   90.00
_cell.angle_beta   90.00
_cell.angle_gamma   90.00
#
_symmetry.space_group_name_H-M   'P 1'
#
loop_
_entity.id
_entity.type
_entity.pdbx_description
1 polymer ?
#
loop_
_entity_poly.entity_id
_entity_poly.type
_entity_poly.pdbx_seq_one_letter_code
_entity_poly.pdbx_strand_id
1 'polypeptide(L)'
;MPLNLKETSSERLERAWRKEQRRKRKLRTGAGTSSSSHSHSHAHGERTKRRAAAEPGTYDAAFSPSEQAWDPQAHLRPPPAEEGDEEADDESRFRAKLLDNLPLDDPDYAQAERAAYVPSRWGRAPGAPVEMEDEGYAEWVRRGMWARTHAAEVAQEGQRLLAREQKEREKRVLRARQLAEERERERRREERRKEREQRALGEAWAAYERGWARLAALGPESAGWADIPWPLFAHPSGPAELTEQGMREFLLSPAHSGGKGARERGREALLRWHPDKFEGRWMGRVRPPERGSVREGVGVVVRFLGPLAGERE
;
A
#
# COMPACT_ATOMS: atom_id res chain seq x y z
N MET A 1 41.35 24.71 -9.64
CA MET A 1 41.39 23.23 -9.48
C MET A 1 40.11 22.80 -8.76
N PRO A 2 39.11 22.21 -9.43
CA PRO A 2 37.89 21.75 -8.75
C PRO A 2 38.21 20.51 -7.89
N LEU A 3 37.83 20.57 -6.62
CA LEU A 3 38.01 19.52 -5.62
C LEU A 3 37.08 18.33 -5.92
N ASN A 4 37.66 17.19 -6.29
CA ASN A 4 36.93 15.93 -6.42
C ASN A 4 36.65 15.35 -5.03
N LEU A 5 35.47 15.63 -4.48
CA LEU A 5 34.99 14.93 -3.28
C LEU A 5 34.77 13.45 -3.61
N LYS A 6 35.32 12.57 -2.77
CA LYS A 6 35.19 11.12 -2.91
C LYS A 6 33.73 10.74 -2.66
N GLU A 7 33.11 10.05 -3.63
CA GLU A 7 31.73 9.54 -3.54
C GLU A 7 31.50 8.80 -2.22
N THR A 8 30.46 9.21 -1.49
CA THR A 8 30.11 8.67 -0.18
C THR A 8 29.57 7.25 -0.30
N SER A 9 29.67 6.45 0.77
CA SER A 9 29.22 5.04 0.78
C SER A 9 27.74 4.90 0.39
N SER A 10 26.90 5.83 0.83
CA SER A 10 25.48 5.90 0.48
C SER A 10 25.23 6.14 -1.01
N GLU A 11 26.01 7.01 -1.65
CA GLU A 11 25.90 7.26 -3.11
C GLU A 11 26.30 6.04 -3.93
N ARG A 12 27.30 5.26 -3.48
CA ARG A 12 27.69 4.01 -4.16
C ARG A 12 26.58 2.98 -4.11
N LEU A 13 25.92 2.84 -2.96
CA LEU A 13 24.78 1.92 -2.79
C LEU A 13 23.58 2.36 -3.64
N GLU A 14 23.29 3.66 -3.70
CA GLU A 14 22.21 4.18 -4.52
C GLU A 14 22.49 3.98 -6.02
N ARG A 15 23.74 4.18 -6.45
CA ARG A 15 24.15 3.95 -7.83
C ARG A 15 24.12 2.47 -8.19
N ALA A 16 24.51 1.59 -7.28
CA ALA A 16 24.41 0.14 -7.45
C ALA A 16 22.94 -0.30 -7.57
N TRP A 17 22.06 0.21 -6.70
CA TRP A 17 20.63 -0.06 -6.74
C TRP A 17 20.00 0.42 -8.07
N ARG A 18 20.31 1.64 -8.52
CA ARG A 18 19.85 2.15 -9.83
C ARG A 18 20.36 1.30 -11.00
N LYS A 19 21.61 0.81 -10.92
CA LYS A 19 22.20 -0.07 -11.96
C LYS A 19 21.52 -1.44 -11.98
N GLU A 20 21.16 -1.98 -10.82
CA GLU A 20 20.43 -3.24 -10.68
C GLU A 20 18.99 -3.13 -11.21
N GLN A 21 18.30 -2.02 -10.91
CA GLN A 21 16.95 -1.75 -11.45
C GLN A 21 16.97 -1.66 -12.98
N ARG A 22 17.98 -1.00 -13.55
CA ARG A 22 18.17 -0.96 -15.02
C ARG A 22 18.45 -2.34 -15.60
N ARG A 23 19.23 -3.19 -14.90
CA ARG A 23 19.49 -4.57 -15.32
C ARG A 23 18.22 -5.43 -15.28
N LYS A 24 17.43 -5.34 -14.20
CA LYS A 24 16.13 -6.02 -14.08
C LYS A 24 15.14 -5.57 -15.16
N ARG A 25 15.10 -4.27 -15.48
CA ARG A 25 14.29 -3.74 -16.58
C ARG A 25 14.74 -4.28 -17.94
N LYS A 26 16.05 -4.33 -18.21
CA LYS A 26 16.60 -4.91 -19.45
C LYS A 26 16.32 -6.41 -19.58
N LEU A 27 16.38 -7.15 -18.47
CA LEU A 27 16.02 -8.57 -18.43
C LEU A 27 14.51 -8.79 -18.69
N ARG A 28 13.65 -7.90 -18.17
CA ARG A 28 12.21 -7.94 -18.43
C ARG A 28 11.84 -7.57 -19.87
N THR A 29 12.64 -6.76 -20.54
CA THR A 29 12.38 -6.32 -21.93
C THR A 29 12.99 -7.23 -23.00
N GLY A 30 13.63 -8.34 -22.62
CA GLY A 30 14.05 -9.40 -23.55
C GLY A 30 15.19 -9.00 -24.50
N ALA A 31 16.28 -9.76 -24.45
CA ALA A 31 17.26 -9.79 -25.52
C ALA A 31 16.57 -10.35 -26.79
N GLY A 32 16.30 -9.48 -27.76
CA GLY A 32 15.69 -9.87 -29.02
C GLY A 32 15.20 -8.66 -29.82
N THR A 33 16.12 -7.89 -30.38
CA THR A 33 16.08 -7.31 -31.74
C THR A 33 17.25 -6.35 -31.90
N SER A 34 18.24 -6.79 -32.67
CA SER A 34 19.20 -5.93 -33.34
C SER A 34 18.52 -5.13 -34.45
N SER A 35 19.09 -3.96 -34.72
CA SER A 35 18.88 -3.07 -35.87
C SER A 35 17.49 -2.47 -36.07
N SER A 36 17.30 -1.27 -35.55
CA SER A 36 16.66 -0.21 -36.34
C SER A 36 17.35 1.11 -36.02
N SER A 37 18.26 1.48 -36.92
CA SER A 37 18.78 2.83 -37.07
C SER A 37 17.60 3.77 -37.34
N HIS A 38 17.28 4.65 -36.40
CA HIS A 38 16.46 5.83 -36.67
C HIS A 38 17.16 7.07 -36.13
N SER A 39 17.44 7.94 -37.08
CA SER A 39 18.17 9.20 -37.04
C SER A 39 17.66 10.15 -35.97
N HIS A 40 18.62 10.76 -35.28
CA HIS A 40 18.44 12.02 -34.57
C HIS A 40 17.96 13.11 -35.54
N SER A 41 16.73 13.59 -35.37
CA SER A 41 16.33 14.92 -35.78
C SER A 41 16.09 15.76 -34.53
N HIS A 42 17.03 16.65 -34.25
CA HIS A 42 16.88 17.75 -33.31
C HIS A 42 15.71 18.64 -33.77
N ALA A 43 14.62 18.67 -33.01
CA ALA A 43 13.62 19.72 -33.12
C ALA A 43 13.76 20.64 -31.90
N HIS A 44 14.47 21.75 -32.13
CA HIS A 44 14.44 22.92 -31.26
C HIS A 44 13.01 23.45 -31.19
N GLY A 45 12.34 23.24 -30.05
CA GLY A 45 11.09 23.93 -29.71
C GLY A 45 11.42 25.32 -29.20
N GLU A 46 11.56 26.27 -30.13
CA GLU A 46 11.72 27.68 -29.83
C GLU A 46 10.52 28.22 -29.06
N ARG A 47 10.83 28.79 -27.90
CA ARG A 47 9.94 29.57 -27.05
C ARG A 47 9.69 30.92 -27.74
N THR A 48 8.71 30.98 -28.63
CA THR A 48 8.30 32.23 -29.28
C THR A 48 7.61 33.15 -28.27
N LYS A 49 8.34 34.17 -27.83
CA LYS A 49 7.79 35.42 -27.29
C LYS A 49 6.98 36.10 -28.41
N ARG A 50 5.65 36.12 -28.30
CA ARG A 50 4.83 37.10 -29.03
C ARG A 50 4.43 38.21 -28.06
N ARG A 51 5.04 39.37 -28.30
CA ARG A 51 4.53 40.70 -27.96
C ARG A 51 3.06 40.79 -28.38
N ALA A 52 2.19 41.13 -27.46
CA ALA A 52 0.93 41.82 -27.76
C ALA A 52 1.09 43.22 -27.16
N ALA A 53 1.15 44.22 -28.04
CA ALA A 53 1.08 45.62 -27.68
C ALA A 53 -0.41 46.03 -27.65
N ALA A 54 -0.74 46.90 -26.67
CA ALA A 54 -1.69 48.02 -26.70
C ALA A 54 -3.13 47.73 -27.21
N GLU A 55 -4.24 48.05 -26.53
CA GLU A 55 -4.59 49.14 -25.61
C GLU A 55 -5.68 48.67 -24.63
N PRO A 56 -5.97 49.45 -23.57
CA PRO A 56 -7.35 49.96 -23.51
C PRO A 56 -7.39 51.44 -23.11
N GLY A 57 -7.79 52.28 -24.08
CA GLY A 57 -8.32 53.61 -23.82
C GLY A 57 -9.81 53.52 -23.46
N THR A 58 -10.17 54.15 -22.33
CA THR A 58 -11.33 55.05 -22.12
C THR A 58 -11.77 54.98 -20.66
N TYR A 59 -11.22 55.85 -19.82
CA TYR A 59 -11.87 56.31 -18.59
C TYR A 59 -11.78 57.82 -18.56
N ASP A 60 -12.95 58.42 -18.66
CA ASP A 60 -13.20 59.85 -18.70
C ASP A 60 -13.30 60.41 -17.28
N ALA A 61 -12.99 61.70 -17.16
CA ALA A 61 -13.40 62.65 -16.13
C ALA A 61 -12.90 62.51 -14.67
N ALA A 62 -11.92 63.38 -14.39
CA ALA A 62 -11.96 64.41 -13.33
C ALA A 62 -11.99 63.99 -11.84
N PHE A 63 -10.81 63.93 -11.22
CA PHE A 63 -10.62 64.45 -9.86
C PHE A 63 -9.21 65.06 -9.75
N SER A 64 -9.14 66.39 -9.83
CA SER A 64 -7.91 67.16 -9.66
C SER A 64 -7.59 67.24 -8.16
N PRO A 65 -6.42 66.76 -7.70
CA PRO A 65 -5.97 67.06 -6.34
C PRO A 65 -5.53 68.52 -6.33
N SER A 66 -6.26 69.39 -5.64
CA SER A 66 -5.77 70.73 -5.33
C SER A 66 -4.53 70.61 -4.47
N GLU A 67 -3.40 71.06 -5.00
CA GLU A 67 -2.17 71.34 -4.27
C GLU A 67 -2.45 72.42 -3.22
N GLN A 68 -2.93 72.00 -2.04
CA GLN A 68 -2.87 72.85 -0.86
C GLN A 68 -1.42 72.78 -0.37
N ALA A 69 -0.59 73.69 -0.87
CA ALA A 69 0.76 73.91 -0.39
C ALA A 69 0.72 74.09 1.13
N TRP A 70 1.23 73.10 1.85
CA TRP A 70 1.49 73.20 3.28
C TRP A 70 2.71 74.10 3.44
N ASP A 71 2.50 75.37 3.82
CA ASP A 71 3.56 76.33 4.06
C ASP A 71 4.23 76.03 5.42
N PRO A 72 5.48 75.52 5.44
CA PRO A 72 6.18 75.17 6.67
C PRO A 72 6.79 76.40 7.37
N GLN A 73 6.42 77.63 6.99
CA GLN A 73 6.93 78.87 7.61
C GLN A 73 5.85 79.74 8.26
N ALA A 74 4.58 79.33 8.24
CA ALA A 74 3.48 80.07 8.89
C ALA A 74 3.59 80.16 10.43
N HIS A 75 4.49 79.37 11.04
CA HIS A 75 4.70 79.28 12.49
C HIS A 75 5.88 80.14 13.00
N LEU A 76 6.52 80.93 12.14
CA LEU A 76 7.59 81.86 12.51
C LEU A 76 7.13 83.33 12.59
N ARG A 77 5.83 83.58 12.59
CA ARG A 77 5.29 84.93 12.83
C ARG A 77 5.19 85.16 14.33
N PRO A 78 6.04 85.99 14.94
CA PRO A 78 5.86 86.35 16.35
C PRO A 78 4.52 87.10 16.48
N PRO A 79 3.69 86.77 17.50
CA PRO A 79 2.51 87.56 17.80
C PRO A 79 2.93 88.98 18.20
N PRO A 80 2.10 90.01 17.90
CA PRO A 80 2.38 91.36 18.36
C PRO A 80 2.43 91.37 19.90
N ALA A 81 3.46 92.02 20.44
CA ALA A 81 3.60 92.26 21.86
C ALA A 81 2.45 93.16 22.32
N GLU A 82 1.44 92.56 22.94
CA GLU A 82 0.52 93.28 23.82
C GLU A 82 1.03 93.16 25.26
N GLU A 83 0.98 94.30 25.92
CA GLU A 83 1.40 94.55 27.28
C GLU A 83 0.51 93.78 28.28
N GLY A 84 1.10 93.22 29.33
CA GLY A 84 0.33 92.88 30.54
C GLY A 84 0.77 91.59 31.23
N ASP A 85 1.46 91.74 32.36
CA ASP A 85 1.84 90.69 33.32
C ASP A 85 0.64 90.01 34.03
N GLU A 86 -0.52 89.87 33.38
CA GLU A 86 -1.78 89.33 33.94
C GLU A 86 -2.17 87.94 33.39
N GLU A 87 -1.61 87.53 32.24
CA GLU A 87 -2.05 86.33 31.51
C GLU A 87 -1.54 85.00 32.13
N ALA A 88 -0.37 85.03 32.79
CA ALA A 88 0.19 83.85 33.46
C ALA A 88 -0.65 83.42 34.68
N ASP A 89 -1.28 84.39 35.35
CA ASP A 89 -2.20 84.15 36.45
C ASP A 89 -3.52 83.55 35.96
N ASP A 90 -4.00 83.95 34.79
CA ASP A 90 -5.25 83.47 34.23
C ASP A 90 -5.13 82.07 33.61
N GLU A 91 -4.02 81.74 32.97
CA GLU A 91 -3.73 80.38 32.51
C GLU A 91 -3.58 79.41 33.72
N SER A 92 -2.96 79.88 34.80
CA SER A 92 -2.79 79.09 36.03
C SER A 92 -4.12 78.91 36.77
N ARG A 93 -4.96 79.95 36.84
CA ARG A 93 -6.33 79.87 37.36
C ARG A 93 -7.22 79.01 36.49
N PHE A 94 -7.08 79.06 35.17
CA PHE A 94 -7.80 78.21 34.23
C PHE A 94 -7.43 76.74 34.40
N ARG A 95 -6.12 76.42 34.51
CA ARG A 95 -5.65 75.06 34.82
C ARG A 95 -6.14 74.58 36.18
N ALA A 96 -6.09 75.41 37.21
CA ALA A 96 -6.64 75.07 38.52
C ALA A 96 -8.15 74.81 38.46
N LYS A 97 -8.91 75.62 37.72
CA LYS A 97 -10.36 75.48 37.52
C LYS A 97 -10.75 74.26 36.66
N LEU A 98 -9.86 73.83 35.76
CA LEU A 98 -10.01 72.60 34.98
C LEU A 98 -9.82 71.35 35.84
N LEU A 99 -8.91 71.41 36.82
CA LEU A 99 -8.67 70.35 37.80
C LEU A 99 -9.73 70.32 38.91
N ASP A 100 -10.29 71.47 39.29
CA ASP A 100 -11.34 71.61 40.31
C ASP A 100 -12.73 71.15 39.82
N ASN A 101 -13.00 71.24 38.51
CA ASN A 101 -14.22 70.71 37.89
C ASN A 101 -14.13 69.23 37.50
N LEU A 102 -13.04 68.53 37.82
CA LEU A 102 -12.99 67.08 37.70
C LEU A 102 -13.58 66.48 39.00
N PRO A 103 -14.73 65.79 38.95
CA PRO A 103 -15.25 65.10 40.13
C PRO A 103 -14.29 63.95 40.48
N LEU A 104 -13.39 64.20 41.42
CA LEU A 104 -12.33 63.27 41.84
C LEU A 104 -12.83 62.14 42.75
N ASP A 105 -14.12 62.11 43.09
CA ASP A 105 -14.66 61.24 44.14
C ASP A 105 -15.42 60.00 43.66
N ASP A 106 -15.49 59.72 42.35
CA ASP A 106 -16.13 58.49 41.87
C ASP A 106 -15.33 57.82 40.74
N PRO A 107 -14.51 56.80 41.05
CA PRO A 107 -13.69 56.11 40.05
C PRO A 107 -14.53 55.46 38.94
N ASP A 108 -15.80 55.13 39.23
CA ASP A 108 -16.72 54.52 38.28
C ASP A 108 -17.29 55.55 37.27
N TYR A 109 -17.49 56.81 37.68
CA TYR A 109 -18.04 57.85 36.81
C TYR A 109 -17.03 58.30 35.75
N ALA A 110 -15.77 58.46 36.16
CA ALA A 110 -14.66 58.79 35.25
C ALA A 110 -14.42 57.69 34.20
N GLN A 111 -14.71 56.43 34.55
CA GLN A 111 -14.55 55.30 33.64
C GLN A 111 -15.73 55.18 32.65
N ALA A 112 -16.95 55.48 33.11
CA ALA A 112 -18.15 55.50 32.28
C ALA A 112 -18.14 56.61 31.21
N GLU A 113 -17.75 57.84 31.56
CA GLU A 113 -17.62 58.94 30.58
C GLU A 113 -16.46 58.70 29.59
N ARG A 114 -15.33 58.17 30.06
CA ARG A 114 -14.24 57.73 29.17
C ARG A 114 -14.73 56.68 28.17
N ALA A 115 -15.50 55.69 28.63
CA ALA A 115 -16.06 54.66 27.76
C ALA A 115 -17.06 55.22 26.73
N ALA A 116 -17.81 56.27 27.09
CA ALA A 116 -18.74 56.94 26.18
C ALA A 116 -18.04 57.74 25.06
N TYR A 117 -16.84 58.27 25.34
CA TYR A 117 -16.07 59.04 24.36
C TYR A 117 -15.14 58.17 23.49
N VAL A 118 -14.81 56.94 23.90
CA VAL A 118 -14.01 56.00 23.10
C VAL A 118 -14.86 55.52 21.91
N PRO A 119 -14.53 55.93 20.67
CA PRO A 119 -15.32 55.54 19.51
C PRO A 119 -15.35 54.02 19.39
N SER A 120 -16.48 53.42 19.00
CA SER A 120 -16.69 51.96 19.02
C SER A 120 -15.66 51.13 18.22
N ARG A 121 -14.88 51.77 17.34
CA ARG A 121 -13.73 51.16 16.64
C ARG A 121 -12.51 50.88 17.55
N TRP A 122 -12.40 51.56 18.69
CA TRP A 122 -11.35 51.41 19.70
C TRP A 122 -11.83 50.64 20.95
N GLY A 123 -13.12 50.32 21.01
CA GLY A 123 -13.70 49.44 22.03
C GLY A 123 -13.49 47.95 21.72
N ARG A 124 -13.81 47.08 22.68
CA ARG A 124 -13.65 45.63 22.55
C ARG A 124 -14.50 45.09 21.38
N ALA A 125 -13.88 44.30 20.50
CA ALA A 125 -14.57 43.72 19.35
C ALA A 125 -15.78 42.84 19.77
N PRO A 126 -16.91 42.89 19.04
CA PRO A 126 -18.11 42.12 19.38
C PRO A 126 -17.80 40.61 19.35
N GLY A 127 -18.11 39.91 20.45
CA GLY A 127 -17.83 38.48 20.64
C GLY A 127 -16.47 38.15 21.29
N ALA A 128 -15.68 39.16 21.70
CA ALA A 128 -14.46 38.95 22.46
C ALA A 128 -14.79 38.55 23.92
N PRO A 129 -14.31 37.38 24.43
CA PRO A 129 -14.62 36.90 25.78
C PRO A 129 -14.18 37.88 26.88
N VAL A 130 -15.12 38.37 27.69
CA VAL A 130 -14.97 39.53 28.59
C VAL A 130 -13.86 39.36 29.66
N GLU A 131 -13.52 38.13 30.03
CA GLU A 131 -12.59 37.80 31.13
C GLU A 131 -11.21 37.29 30.66
N MET A 132 -10.77 37.60 29.43
CA MET A 132 -9.46 37.17 28.95
C MET A 132 -8.39 38.22 29.31
N GLU A 133 -7.31 37.80 30.00
CA GLU A 133 -6.12 38.60 30.26
C GLU A 133 -5.59 39.25 28.97
N ASP A 134 -4.97 40.43 29.07
CA ASP A 134 -4.54 41.24 27.92
C ASP A 134 -3.64 40.47 26.94
N GLU A 135 -2.82 39.55 27.45
CA GLU A 135 -1.99 38.62 26.66
C GLU A 135 -2.85 37.67 25.81
N GLY A 136 -3.89 37.08 26.41
CA GLY A 136 -4.85 36.20 25.75
C GLY A 136 -5.74 36.95 24.75
N TYR A 137 -6.13 38.18 25.07
CA TYR A 137 -6.86 39.04 24.12
C TYR A 137 -6.01 39.35 22.89
N ALA A 138 -4.72 39.68 23.07
CA ALA A 138 -3.79 39.91 21.98
C ALA A 138 -3.57 38.65 21.13
N GLU A 139 -3.50 37.46 21.72
CA GLU A 139 -3.44 36.19 20.98
C GLU A 139 -4.74 35.88 20.22
N TRP A 140 -5.91 36.16 20.82
CA TRP A 140 -7.20 35.99 20.17
C TRP A 140 -7.36 36.94 18.97
N VAL A 141 -6.97 38.21 19.10
CA VAL A 141 -6.99 39.18 18.01
C VAL A 141 -6.00 38.76 16.92
N ARG A 142 -4.79 38.32 17.28
CA ARG A 142 -3.80 37.78 16.32
C ARG A 142 -4.33 36.56 15.58
N ARG A 143 -4.95 35.61 16.29
CA ARG A 143 -5.56 34.40 15.72
C ARG A 143 -6.77 34.73 14.84
N GLY A 144 -7.60 35.71 15.22
CA GLY A 144 -8.74 36.17 14.45
C GLY A 144 -8.33 36.93 13.18
N MET A 145 -7.35 37.83 13.28
CA MET A 145 -6.74 38.52 12.14
C MET A 145 -6.05 37.53 11.20
N TRP A 146 -5.30 36.57 11.74
CA TRP A 146 -4.67 35.50 10.96
C TRP A 146 -5.72 34.61 10.28
N ALA A 147 -6.75 34.19 11.00
CA ALA A 147 -7.84 33.40 10.43
C ALA A 147 -8.59 34.15 9.32
N ARG A 148 -8.74 35.48 9.38
CA ARG A 148 -9.37 36.29 8.34
C ARG A 148 -8.47 36.51 7.12
N THR A 149 -7.19 36.76 7.34
CA THR A 149 -6.21 37.01 6.26
C THR A 149 -5.75 35.71 5.56
N HIS A 150 -5.66 34.62 6.32
CA HIS A 150 -5.24 33.29 5.85
C HIS A 150 -6.43 32.34 5.68
N ALA A 151 -7.68 32.83 5.72
CA ALA A 151 -8.89 32.02 5.50
C ALA A 151 -8.82 31.25 4.18
N ALA A 152 -8.41 31.94 3.12
CA ALA A 152 -8.27 31.35 1.79
C ALA A 152 -7.14 30.30 1.74
N GLU A 153 -6.05 30.53 2.47
CA GLU A 153 -4.91 29.62 2.56
C GLU A 153 -5.26 28.36 3.36
N VAL A 154 -5.93 28.50 4.51
CA VAL A 154 -6.43 27.40 5.33
C VAL A 154 -7.48 26.59 4.56
N ALA A 155 -8.39 27.25 3.84
CA ALA A 155 -9.37 26.57 3.00
C ALA A 155 -8.69 25.80 1.85
N GLN A 156 -7.68 26.39 1.21
CA GLN A 156 -6.91 25.75 0.15
C GLN A 156 -6.11 24.56 0.69
N GLU A 157 -5.49 24.69 1.85
CA GLU A 157 -4.74 23.62 2.51
C GLU A 157 -5.69 22.49 2.93
N GLY A 158 -6.84 22.81 3.50
CA GLY A 158 -7.91 21.85 3.80
C GLY A 158 -8.38 21.10 2.56
N GLN A 159 -8.64 21.79 1.45
CA GLN A 159 -8.99 21.15 0.17
C GLN A 159 -7.87 20.24 -0.35
N ARG A 160 -6.60 20.62 -0.19
CA ARG A 160 -5.45 19.79 -0.58
C ARG A 160 -5.33 18.54 0.28
N LEU A 161 -5.58 18.64 1.59
CA LEU A 161 -5.59 17.49 2.50
C LEU A 161 -6.72 16.53 2.15
N LEU A 162 -7.95 17.03 1.96
CA LEU A 162 -9.09 16.21 1.53
C LEU A 162 -8.84 15.54 0.17
N ALA A 163 -8.27 16.26 -0.80
CA ALA A 163 -7.93 15.69 -2.09
C ALA A 163 -6.81 14.63 -2.00
N ARG A 164 -5.83 14.82 -1.11
CA ARG A 164 -4.79 13.82 -0.83
C ARG A 164 -5.39 12.58 -0.18
N GLU A 165 -6.27 12.75 0.79
CA GLU A 165 -6.96 11.66 1.48
C GLU A 165 -7.85 10.87 0.52
N GLN A 166 -8.61 11.54 -0.35
CA GLN A 166 -9.41 10.88 -1.40
C GLN A 166 -8.53 10.06 -2.35
N LYS A 167 -7.44 10.64 -2.86
CA LYS A 167 -6.48 9.91 -3.72
C LYS A 167 -5.84 8.73 -3.01
N GLU A 168 -5.54 8.86 -1.71
CA GLU A 168 -5.00 7.76 -0.94
C GLU A 168 -6.05 6.65 -0.74
N ARG A 169 -7.29 7.01 -0.41
CA ARG A 169 -8.41 6.07 -0.30
C ARG A 169 -8.64 5.33 -1.62
N GLU A 170 -8.67 6.03 -2.75
CA GLU A 170 -8.78 5.42 -4.08
C GLU A 170 -7.61 4.46 -4.36
N LYS A 171 -6.36 4.88 -4.09
CA LYS A 171 -5.18 4.01 -4.23
C LYS A 171 -5.24 2.80 -3.30
N ARG A 172 -5.79 2.94 -2.09
CA ARG A 172 -5.97 1.83 -1.15
C ARG A 172 -7.03 0.86 -1.65
N VAL A 173 -8.16 1.35 -2.17
CA VAL A 173 -9.21 0.53 -2.78
C VAL A 173 -8.68 -0.21 -4.01
N LEU A 174 -7.97 0.48 -4.91
CA LEU A 174 -7.36 -0.14 -6.09
C LEU A 174 -6.34 -1.22 -5.71
N ARG A 175 -5.45 -0.93 -4.75
CA ARG A 175 -4.46 -1.92 -4.26
C ARG A 175 -5.14 -3.11 -3.58
N ALA A 176 -6.18 -2.87 -2.76
CA ALA A 176 -6.94 -3.92 -2.12
C ALA A 176 -7.65 -4.81 -3.15
N ARG A 177 -8.24 -4.21 -4.19
CA ARG A 177 -8.89 -4.93 -5.29
C ARG A 177 -7.89 -5.78 -6.08
N GLN A 178 -6.71 -5.23 -6.40
CA GLN A 178 -5.64 -5.96 -7.07
C GLN A 178 -5.14 -7.14 -6.24
N LEU A 179 -4.91 -6.94 -4.94
CA LEU A 179 -4.46 -8.01 -4.05
C LEU A 179 -5.55 -9.09 -3.88
N ALA A 180 -6.82 -8.71 -3.82
CA ALA A 180 -7.93 -9.65 -3.75
C ALA A 180 -8.02 -10.50 -5.03
N GLU A 181 -7.91 -9.87 -6.21
CA GLU A 181 -7.91 -10.56 -7.49
C GLU A 181 -6.70 -11.50 -7.64
N GLU A 182 -5.51 -11.09 -7.18
CA GLU A 182 -4.32 -11.94 -7.20
C GLU A 182 -4.48 -13.17 -6.29
N ARG A 183 -4.97 -12.96 -5.06
CA ARG A 183 -5.28 -14.06 -4.12
C ARG A 183 -6.33 -15.01 -4.68
N GLU A 184 -7.38 -14.50 -5.33
CA GLU A 184 -8.38 -15.34 -5.97
C GLU A 184 -7.79 -16.16 -7.12
N ARG A 185 -6.93 -15.54 -7.94
CA ARG A 185 -6.21 -16.24 -9.03
C ARG A 185 -5.29 -17.32 -8.49
N GLU A 186 -4.57 -17.06 -7.41
CA GLU A 186 -3.72 -18.04 -6.74
C GLU A 186 -4.55 -19.20 -6.17
N ARG A 187 -5.60 -18.91 -5.41
CA ARG A 187 -6.52 -19.92 -4.88
C ARG A 187 -7.10 -20.79 -5.99
N ARG A 188 -7.56 -20.19 -7.08
CA ARG A 188 -8.09 -20.93 -8.24
C ARG A 188 -7.04 -21.80 -8.91
N ARG A 189 -5.78 -21.37 -8.96
CA ARG A 189 -4.66 -22.18 -9.48
C ARG A 189 -4.37 -23.36 -8.56
N GLU A 190 -4.35 -23.14 -7.25
CA GLU A 190 -4.16 -24.20 -6.27
C GLU A 190 -5.30 -25.21 -6.29
N GLU A 191 -6.55 -24.76 -6.34
CA GLU A 191 -7.73 -25.63 -6.45
C GLU A 191 -7.67 -26.47 -7.72
N ARG A 192 -7.37 -25.84 -8.87
CA ARG A 192 -7.18 -26.58 -10.13
C ARG A 192 -6.03 -27.57 -10.08
N ARG A 193 -4.94 -27.24 -9.40
CA ARG A 193 -3.80 -28.14 -9.21
C ARG A 193 -4.21 -29.32 -8.33
N LYS A 194 -4.83 -29.08 -7.18
CA LYS A 194 -5.32 -30.12 -6.27
C LYS A 194 -6.35 -31.02 -6.97
N GLU A 195 -7.26 -30.45 -7.73
CA GLU A 195 -8.25 -31.21 -8.50
C GLU A 195 -7.58 -32.08 -9.57
N ARG A 196 -6.58 -31.56 -10.30
CA ARG A 196 -5.81 -32.35 -11.27
C ARG A 196 -5.04 -33.48 -10.59
N GLU A 197 -4.41 -33.21 -9.46
CA GLU A 197 -3.72 -34.21 -8.66
C GLU A 197 -4.71 -35.29 -8.22
N GLN A 198 -5.86 -34.93 -7.64
CA GLN A 198 -6.90 -35.89 -7.24
C GLN A 198 -7.44 -36.71 -8.42
N ARG A 199 -7.68 -36.09 -9.58
CA ARG A 199 -8.10 -36.80 -10.80
C ARG A 199 -7.03 -37.78 -11.27
N ALA A 200 -5.77 -37.35 -11.34
CA ALA A 200 -4.65 -38.21 -11.73
C ALA A 200 -4.47 -39.39 -10.76
N LEU A 201 -4.64 -39.15 -9.45
CA LEU A 201 -4.64 -40.20 -8.43
C LEU A 201 -5.79 -41.20 -8.65
N GLY A 202 -6.99 -40.72 -8.94
CA GLY A 202 -8.15 -41.57 -9.26
C GLY A 202 -7.98 -42.37 -10.56
N GLU A 203 -7.40 -41.76 -11.59
CA GLU A 203 -7.09 -42.43 -12.85
C GLU A 203 -6.03 -43.53 -12.67
N ALA A 204 -4.99 -43.27 -11.87
CA ALA A 204 -3.98 -44.26 -11.51
C ALA A 204 -4.58 -45.44 -10.74
N TRP A 205 -5.47 -45.18 -9.78
CA TRP A 205 -6.18 -46.22 -9.06
C TRP A 205 -7.07 -47.07 -9.97
N ALA A 206 -7.84 -46.41 -10.86
CA ALA A 206 -8.65 -47.12 -11.84
C ALA A 206 -7.78 -47.94 -12.81
N ALA A 207 -6.57 -47.47 -13.15
CA ALA A 207 -5.62 -48.22 -13.97
C ALA A 207 -5.09 -49.47 -13.25
N TYR A 208 -4.86 -49.39 -11.93
CA TYR A 208 -4.48 -50.51 -11.08
C TYR A 208 -5.57 -51.58 -11.02
N GLU A 209 -6.83 -51.20 -10.78
CA GLU A 209 -7.96 -52.15 -10.80
C GLU A 209 -8.17 -52.77 -12.20
N ARG A 210 -8.04 -51.98 -13.27
CA ARG A 210 -8.05 -52.50 -14.64
C ARG A 210 -6.89 -53.47 -14.88
N GLY A 211 -5.72 -53.23 -14.29
CA GLY A 211 -4.57 -54.14 -14.37
C GLY A 211 -4.87 -55.50 -13.76
N TRP A 212 -5.55 -55.54 -12.61
CA TRP A 212 -6.00 -56.81 -12.04
C TRP A 212 -7.02 -57.54 -12.90
N ALA A 213 -7.98 -56.82 -13.49
CA ALA A 213 -8.95 -57.41 -14.42
C ALA A 213 -8.25 -57.97 -15.68
N ARG A 214 -7.27 -57.25 -16.22
CA ARG A 214 -6.44 -57.74 -17.33
C ARG A 214 -5.67 -59.00 -16.96
N LEU A 215 -5.01 -59.01 -15.80
CA LEU A 215 -4.28 -60.18 -15.32
C LEU A 215 -5.18 -61.41 -15.15
N ALA A 216 -6.44 -61.21 -14.76
CA ALA A 216 -7.44 -62.28 -14.68
C ALA A 216 -7.89 -62.81 -16.05
N ALA A 217 -7.94 -61.94 -17.06
CA ALA A 217 -8.32 -62.29 -18.42
C ALA A 217 -7.18 -62.94 -19.22
N LEU A 218 -5.92 -62.70 -18.84
CA LEU A 218 -4.76 -63.31 -19.49
C LEU A 218 -4.74 -64.84 -19.32
N GLY A 219 -4.35 -65.54 -20.38
CA GLY A 219 -4.15 -66.99 -20.36
C GLY A 219 -3.01 -67.44 -19.43
N PRO A 220 -2.88 -68.76 -19.20
CA PRO A 220 -1.74 -69.31 -18.47
C PRO A 220 -0.42 -68.91 -19.14
N GLU A 221 0.63 -68.72 -18.33
CA GLU A 221 2.00 -68.39 -18.77
C GLU A 221 2.14 -67.21 -19.75
N SER A 222 1.16 -66.32 -19.82
CA SER A 222 1.15 -65.19 -20.77
C SER A 222 1.56 -63.87 -20.14
N ALA A 223 1.38 -63.73 -18.82
CA ALA A 223 1.64 -62.50 -18.07
C ALA A 223 3.12 -62.35 -17.72
N GLY A 224 3.65 -61.14 -17.89
CA GLY A 224 4.95 -60.72 -17.40
C GLY A 224 4.87 -59.79 -16.18
N TRP A 225 6.02 -59.31 -15.74
CA TRP A 225 6.22 -58.31 -14.71
C TRP A 225 5.44 -57.02 -14.99
N ALA A 226 5.42 -56.60 -16.27
CA ALA A 226 4.68 -55.42 -16.74
C ALA A 226 3.15 -55.56 -16.60
N ASP A 227 2.63 -56.79 -16.65
CA ASP A 227 1.20 -57.06 -16.56
C ASP A 227 0.70 -57.09 -15.12
N ILE A 228 1.62 -57.20 -14.16
CA ILE A 228 1.28 -57.21 -12.75
C ILE A 228 1.01 -55.77 -12.30
N PRO A 229 -0.18 -55.51 -11.72
CA PRO A 229 -0.54 -54.19 -11.23
C PRO A 229 0.15 -53.94 -9.89
N TRP A 230 1.40 -53.49 -9.90
CA TRP A 230 2.13 -53.12 -8.68
C TRP A 230 1.47 -51.92 -7.98
N PRO A 231 1.49 -51.86 -6.64
CA PRO A 231 0.86 -50.78 -5.87
C PRO A 231 1.71 -49.50 -5.87
N LEU A 232 1.96 -48.94 -7.05
CA LEU A 232 2.76 -47.72 -7.27
C LEU A 232 2.11 -46.83 -8.34
N PHE A 233 2.37 -45.52 -8.29
CA PHE A 233 1.93 -44.59 -9.35
C PHE A 233 2.66 -44.81 -10.68
N ALA A 234 3.96 -45.06 -10.61
CA ALA A 234 4.77 -45.44 -11.75
C ALA A 234 4.94 -46.96 -11.74
N HIS A 235 4.78 -47.58 -12.90
CA HIS A 235 5.01 -49.02 -13.03
C HIS A 235 6.51 -49.29 -12.87
N PRO A 236 6.94 -50.12 -11.90
CA PRO A 236 8.35 -50.38 -11.64
C PRO A 236 8.93 -51.25 -12.76
N SER A 237 10.17 -50.99 -13.17
CA SER A 237 10.87 -51.83 -14.16
C SER A 237 11.41 -53.14 -13.55
N GLY A 238 11.49 -53.21 -12.22
CA GLY A 238 11.97 -54.39 -11.50
C GLY A 238 11.76 -54.30 -9.98
N PRO A 239 12.11 -55.35 -9.22
CA PRO A 239 11.82 -55.45 -7.79
C PRO A 239 12.58 -54.40 -6.94
N ALA A 240 13.70 -53.88 -7.42
CA ALA A 240 14.48 -52.86 -6.72
C ALA A 240 13.80 -51.47 -6.70
N GLU A 241 12.89 -51.19 -7.64
CA GLU A 241 12.16 -49.92 -7.71
C GLU A 241 10.91 -49.90 -6.81
N LEU A 242 10.57 -51.03 -6.19
CA LEU A 242 9.49 -51.15 -5.22
C LEU A 242 9.90 -50.50 -3.89
N THR A 243 9.76 -49.17 -3.83
CA THR A 243 10.06 -48.38 -2.63
C THR A 243 8.88 -48.35 -1.66
N GLU A 244 9.18 -48.39 -0.37
CA GLU A 244 8.21 -48.23 0.72
C GLU A 244 7.43 -46.91 0.61
N GLN A 245 8.13 -45.80 0.32
CA GLN A 245 7.51 -44.49 0.19
C GLN A 245 6.48 -44.45 -0.95
N GLY A 246 6.82 -44.97 -2.14
CA GLY A 246 5.90 -45.01 -3.27
C GLY A 246 4.67 -45.87 -3.00
N MET A 247 4.85 -47.03 -2.32
CA MET A 247 3.73 -47.90 -1.97
C MET A 247 2.83 -47.26 -0.91
N ARG A 248 3.41 -46.54 0.05
CA ARG A 248 2.68 -45.78 1.07
C ARG A 248 1.85 -44.67 0.44
N GLU A 249 2.46 -43.88 -0.44
CA GLU A 249 1.75 -42.81 -1.16
C GLU A 249 0.61 -43.36 -2.00
N PHE A 250 0.80 -44.49 -2.68
CA PHE A 250 -0.22 -45.10 -3.52
C PHE A 250 -1.38 -45.70 -2.71
N LEU A 251 -1.09 -46.58 -1.74
CA LEU A 251 -2.11 -47.31 -1.00
C LEU A 251 -2.84 -46.44 0.04
N LEU A 252 -2.13 -45.47 0.65
CA LEU A 252 -2.73 -44.56 1.62
C LEU A 252 -3.34 -43.30 0.97
N SER A 253 -3.20 -43.12 -0.35
CA SER A 253 -3.79 -42.01 -1.08
C SER A 253 -5.30 -41.88 -0.79
N PRO A 254 -5.82 -40.66 -0.57
CA PRO A 254 -7.26 -40.41 -0.39
C PRO A 254 -8.12 -40.89 -1.57
N ALA A 255 -7.52 -41.09 -2.75
CA ALA A 255 -8.20 -41.55 -3.96
C ALA A 255 -8.63 -43.03 -3.91
N HIS A 256 -8.02 -43.84 -3.04
CA HIS A 256 -8.27 -45.29 -2.93
C HIS A 256 -9.68 -45.58 -2.36
N SER A 257 -10.19 -44.73 -1.47
CA SER A 257 -11.55 -44.83 -0.91
C SER A 257 -11.74 -43.75 0.16
N GLY A 258 -12.58 -42.74 -0.14
CA GLY A 258 -13.05 -41.80 0.88
C GLY A 258 -13.94 -42.54 1.89
N GLY A 259 -13.34 -43.06 2.97
CA GLY A 259 -14.08 -43.71 4.06
C GLY A 259 -13.38 -44.86 4.78
N LYS A 260 -12.34 -45.48 4.20
CA LYS A 260 -11.61 -46.59 4.85
C LYS A 260 -10.31 -46.10 5.48
N GLY A 261 -10.07 -46.50 6.73
CA GLY A 261 -8.84 -46.21 7.45
C GLY A 261 -7.61 -46.81 6.75
N ALA A 262 -6.43 -46.20 6.94
CA ALA A 262 -5.16 -46.69 6.39
C ALA A 262 -4.92 -48.19 6.69
N ARG A 263 -5.30 -48.62 7.89
CA ARG A 263 -5.20 -50.01 8.36
C ARG A 263 -6.09 -50.99 7.61
N GLU A 264 -7.35 -50.61 7.37
CA GLU A 264 -8.30 -51.46 6.65
C GLU A 264 -7.82 -51.68 5.20
N ARG A 265 -7.34 -50.61 4.56
CA ARG A 265 -6.71 -50.66 3.25
C ARG A 265 -5.47 -51.55 3.24
N GLY A 266 -4.60 -51.42 4.25
CA GLY A 266 -3.44 -52.29 4.42
C GLY A 266 -3.80 -53.77 4.56
N ARG A 267 -4.85 -54.09 5.33
CA ARG A 267 -5.35 -55.47 5.49
C ARG A 267 -5.93 -56.04 4.19
N GLU A 268 -6.74 -55.27 3.46
CA GLU A 268 -7.28 -55.69 2.17
C GLU A 268 -6.17 -55.94 1.13
N ALA A 269 -5.19 -55.04 1.08
CA ALA A 269 -4.01 -55.21 0.23
C ALA A 269 -3.21 -56.46 0.65
N LEU A 270 -3.00 -56.68 1.95
CA LEU A 270 -2.28 -57.85 2.46
C LEU A 270 -2.98 -59.16 2.09
N LEU A 271 -4.31 -59.23 2.17
CA LEU A 271 -5.07 -60.41 1.75
C LEU A 271 -4.91 -60.71 0.25
N ARG A 272 -4.74 -59.67 -0.57
CA ARG A 272 -4.57 -59.80 -2.02
C ARG A 272 -3.14 -60.14 -2.43
N TRP A 273 -2.16 -59.59 -1.72
CA TRP A 273 -0.72 -59.76 -1.98
C TRP A 273 -0.07 -60.88 -1.15
N HIS A 274 -0.81 -61.55 -0.26
CA HIS A 274 -0.27 -62.65 0.54
C HIS A 274 0.39 -63.70 -0.35
N PRO A 275 1.65 -64.12 -0.07
CA PRO A 275 2.43 -64.94 -0.99
C PRO A 275 1.71 -66.25 -1.33
N ASP A 276 1.11 -66.92 -0.35
CA ASP A 276 0.33 -68.16 -0.58
C ASP A 276 -0.86 -67.96 -1.54
N LYS A 277 -1.69 -66.93 -1.32
CA LYS A 277 -2.86 -66.65 -2.15
C LYS A 277 -2.47 -66.14 -3.53
N PHE A 278 -1.41 -65.33 -3.60
CA PHE A 278 -0.91 -64.80 -4.85
C PHE A 278 -0.27 -65.91 -5.70
N GLU A 279 0.52 -66.79 -5.09
CA GLU A 279 1.12 -67.94 -5.76
C GLU A 279 0.07 -68.88 -6.32
N GLY A 280 -0.92 -69.28 -5.52
CA GLY A 280 -1.98 -70.18 -5.98
C GLY A 280 -2.87 -69.59 -7.09
N ARG A 281 -3.10 -68.28 -7.10
CA ARG A 281 -4.05 -67.63 -8.02
C ARG A 281 -3.40 -67.06 -9.29
N TRP A 282 -2.20 -66.52 -9.19
CA TRP A 282 -1.60 -65.70 -10.24
C TRP A 282 -0.31 -66.29 -10.81
N MET A 283 0.49 -67.04 -10.05
CA MET A 283 1.78 -67.52 -10.56
C MET A 283 1.68 -68.51 -11.72
N GLY A 284 0.57 -69.27 -11.82
CA GLY A 284 0.29 -70.11 -13.00
C GLY A 284 0.06 -69.30 -14.28
N ARG A 285 -0.26 -68.01 -14.18
CA ARG A 285 -0.43 -67.10 -15.32
C ARG A 285 0.85 -66.37 -15.70
N VAL A 286 1.82 -66.32 -14.80
CA VAL A 286 3.11 -65.65 -15.02
C VAL A 286 4.04 -66.54 -15.83
N ARG A 287 4.73 -65.94 -16.81
CA ARG A 287 5.76 -66.58 -17.63
C ARG A 287 6.87 -67.19 -16.75
N PRO A 288 7.30 -68.44 -17.00
CA PRO A 288 8.36 -69.08 -16.22
C PRO A 288 9.62 -68.25 -15.94
N PRO A 289 10.23 -67.53 -16.91
CA PRO A 289 11.44 -66.74 -16.65
C PRO A 289 11.21 -65.56 -15.69
N GLU A 290 10.01 -65.02 -15.62
CA GLU A 290 9.70 -63.82 -14.83
C GLU A 290 9.17 -64.16 -13.43
N ARG A 291 8.81 -65.43 -13.18
CA ARG A 291 8.30 -65.91 -11.87
C ARG A 291 9.23 -65.58 -10.70
N GLY A 292 10.55 -65.65 -10.91
CA GLY A 292 11.54 -65.32 -9.88
C GLY A 292 11.46 -63.87 -9.43
N SER A 293 11.53 -62.94 -10.38
CA SER A 293 11.41 -61.50 -10.11
C SER A 293 10.07 -61.15 -9.49
N VAL A 294 8.97 -61.71 -10.00
CA VAL A 294 7.61 -61.49 -9.47
C VAL A 294 7.51 -61.95 -8.01
N ARG A 295 8.03 -63.14 -7.68
CA ARG A 295 8.02 -63.65 -6.30
C ARG A 295 8.80 -62.74 -5.36
N GLU A 296 9.96 -62.26 -5.79
CA GLU A 296 10.75 -61.28 -5.04
C GLU A 296 9.97 -59.98 -4.81
N GLY A 297 9.35 -59.43 -5.86
CA GLY A 297 8.54 -58.22 -5.78
C GLY A 297 7.34 -58.36 -4.84
N VAL A 298 6.61 -59.47 -4.92
CA VAL A 298 5.52 -59.80 -3.98
C VAL A 298 6.04 -59.84 -2.54
N GLY A 299 7.22 -60.44 -2.33
CA GLY A 299 7.87 -60.46 -1.02
C GLY A 299 8.23 -59.07 -0.50
N VAL A 300 8.63 -58.12 -1.35
CA VAL A 300 8.84 -56.72 -0.96
C VAL A 300 7.52 -56.07 -0.54
N VAL A 301 6.45 -56.24 -1.33
CA VAL A 301 5.13 -55.66 -1.05
C VAL A 301 4.57 -56.18 0.28
N VAL A 302 4.66 -57.48 0.54
CA VAL A 302 4.13 -58.09 1.78
C VAL A 302 4.91 -57.63 3.01
N ARG A 303 6.24 -57.49 2.91
CA ARG A 303 7.08 -56.95 3.99
C ARG A 303 6.66 -55.53 4.38
N PHE A 304 6.27 -54.72 3.40
CA PHE A 304 5.76 -53.37 3.62
C PHE A 304 4.33 -53.36 4.20
N LEU A 305 3.45 -54.21 3.69
CA LEU A 305 2.05 -54.27 4.12
C LEU A 305 1.88 -54.83 5.55
N GLY A 306 2.80 -55.68 6.00
CA GLY A 306 2.77 -56.27 7.35
C GLY A 306 2.69 -55.22 8.46
N PRO A 307 3.67 -54.30 8.57
CA PRO A 307 3.63 -53.19 9.52
C PRO A 307 2.38 -52.31 9.39
N LEU A 308 1.96 -51.96 8.17
CA LEU A 308 0.77 -51.12 7.95
C LEU A 308 -0.56 -51.77 8.38
N ALA A 309 -0.67 -53.10 8.26
CA ALA A 309 -1.83 -53.84 8.74
C ALA A 309 -1.80 -54.04 10.27
N GLY A 310 -0.60 -54.04 10.85
CA GLY A 310 -0.30 -54.32 12.26
C GLY A 310 -0.22 -53.10 13.19
N GLU A 311 0.03 -51.89 12.67
CA GLU A 311 0.15 -50.65 13.45
C GLU A 311 -1.09 -50.46 14.35
N ARG A 312 -0.84 -50.35 15.66
CA ARG A 312 -1.81 -50.03 16.71
C ARG A 312 -1.84 -48.52 16.90
N GLU A 313 -3.05 -47.98 17.02
CA GLU A 313 -3.34 -46.62 17.50
C GLU A 313 -2.86 -46.43 18.94
#